data_AF-A0A7C3F0P8-F1
#
_entry.id   AF-A0A7C3F0P8-F1
#
_cell.length_a   1.000
_cell.length_b   1.000
_cell.length_c   1.000
_cell.angle_alpha   90.00
_cell.angle_beta   90.00
_cell.angle_gamma   90.00
#
_symmetry.space_group_name_H-M   'P 1'
#
loop_
_entity.id
_entity.type
_entity.pdbx_description
1 polymer ?
#
loop_
_entity_poly.entity_id
_entity_poly.type
_entity_poly.pdbx_seq_one_letter_code
_entity_poly.pdbx_strand_id
1 'polypeptide(L)'
;MRATLVKRDATGAEFEVRGMLTLCGKTNVLTFEQDLWWRTFHEVGAADFPDVFRDYAHVDATCMWMVKNPEFFDVIVTNNMFGDIITDLGAMVQGGLGVAAGGNINPNGVSMFEPMGGSAPKYTGKNVINPIAAIGAVGMMLDTLGERAAAAAVDAAIAATTPKMKSMAAGRMGFSTAEVGDLVAAAIA
;
A
#
# COMPACT_ATOMS: atom_id res chain seq x y z
N MET A 1 18.46 -2.64 -9.74
CA MET A 1 17.66 -3.80 -10.20
C MET A 1 16.34 -3.22 -10.70
N ARG A 2 16.13 -3.13 -12.02
CA ARG A 2 14.88 -2.58 -12.58
C ARG A 2 13.78 -3.63 -12.37
N ALA A 3 12.82 -3.34 -11.50
CA ALA A 3 11.61 -4.16 -11.39
C ALA A 3 10.68 -3.76 -12.54
N THR A 4 10.81 -4.45 -13.68
CA THR A 4 9.82 -4.36 -14.75
C THR A 4 8.60 -5.16 -14.29
N LEU A 5 7.51 -4.46 -13.95
CA LEU A 5 6.24 -5.12 -13.66
C LEU A 5 5.66 -5.62 -14.99
N VAL A 6 5.57 -6.93 -15.15
CA VAL A 6 4.85 -7.55 -16.27
C VAL A 6 3.45 -7.87 -15.78
N LYS A 7 2.43 -7.21 -16.35
CA LYS A 7 1.02 -7.57 -16.11
C LYS A 7 0.54 -8.49 -17.23
N ARG A 8 -0.45 -9.33 -16.91
CA ARG A 8 -1.12 -10.24 -17.85
C ARG A 8 -2.57 -9.80 -18.00
N ASP A 9 -3.06 -9.74 -19.24
CA ASP A 9 -4.47 -9.47 -19.51
C ASP A 9 -5.35 -10.74 -19.36
N ALA A 10 -6.66 -10.61 -19.60
CA ALA A 10 -7.62 -11.70 -19.54
C ALA A 10 -7.36 -12.83 -20.56
N THR A 11 -6.48 -12.61 -21.54
CA THR A 11 -6.05 -13.59 -22.55
C THR A 11 -4.71 -14.25 -22.20
N GLY A 12 -4.04 -13.79 -21.13
CA GLY A 12 -2.73 -14.26 -20.70
C GLY A 12 -1.56 -13.58 -21.42
N ALA A 13 -1.80 -12.53 -22.21
CA ALA A 13 -0.75 -11.79 -22.90
C ALA A 13 0.05 -10.95 -21.89
N GLU A 14 1.37 -11.15 -21.88
CA GLU A 14 2.30 -10.35 -21.08
C GLU A 14 2.56 -9.00 -21.77
N PHE A 15 2.35 -7.91 -21.03
CA PHE A 15 2.73 -6.58 -21.49
C PHE A 15 3.61 -5.88 -20.48
N GLU A 16 4.54 -5.10 -21.00
CA GLU A 16 5.47 -4.30 -20.21
C GLU A 16 4.69 -3.14 -19.58
N VAL A 17 4.56 -3.14 -18.26
CA VAL A 17 4.03 -1.97 -17.56
C VAL A 17 5.19 -0.99 -17.42
N ARG A 18 5.14 0.08 -18.21
CA ARG A 18 5.90 1.28 -17.86
C ARG A 18 5.34 1.76 -16.53
N GLY A 19 6.13 1.70 -15.47
CA GLY A 19 5.71 2.17 -14.15
C GLY A 19 5.18 3.59 -14.25
N MET A 20 3.95 3.81 -13.78
CA MET A 20 3.32 5.12 -13.78
C MET A 20 3.43 5.72 -12.39
N LEU A 21 4.02 6.91 -12.32
CA LEU A 21 4.07 7.71 -11.11
C LEU A 21 3.17 8.92 -11.27
N THR A 22 2.10 8.99 -10.49
CA THR A 22 1.16 10.12 -10.49
C THR A 22 1.46 11.04 -9.31
N LEU A 23 1.74 12.32 -9.58
CA LEU A 23 1.78 13.35 -8.55
C LEU A 23 0.33 13.75 -8.18
N CYS A 24 -0.07 13.49 -6.93
CA CYS A 24 -1.33 13.97 -6.38
C CYS A 24 -1.12 15.33 -5.70
N GLY A 25 -1.81 16.37 -6.16
CA GLY A 25 -1.58 17.73 -5.67
C GLY A 25 -2.77 18.68 -5.80
N LYS A 26 -2.54 19.96 -5.50
CA LYS A 26 -3.55 21.01 -5.68
C LYS A 26 -2.93 22.31 -6.20
N THR A 27 -2.21 22.20 -7.32
CA THR A 27 -1.46 23.29 -7.96
C THR A 27 -2.30 24.53 -8.29
N ASN A 28 -3.60 24.36 -8.49
CA ASN A 28 -4.52 25.46 -8.81
C ASN A 28 -4.96 26.30 -7.59
N VAL A 29 -4.67 25.85 -6.36
CA VAL A 29 -5.02 26.57 -5.12
C VAL A 29 -3.78 26.83 -4.27
N LEU A 30 -2.95 25.81 -4.03
CA LEU A 30 -1.76 25.87 -3.18
C LEU A 30 -0.53 26.24 -4.02
N THR A 31 -0.56 27.42 -4.62
CA THR A 31 0.37 27.81 -5.70
C THR A 31 1.85 27.83 -5.31
N PHE A 32 2.20 28.06 -4.04
CA PHE A 32 3.60 28.04 -3.60
C PHE A 32 4.07 26.65 -3.19
N GLU A 33 3.30 25.98 -2.34
CA GLU A 33 3.63 24.64 -1.85
C GLU A 33 3.66 23.62 -2.99
N GLN A 34 2.63 23.64 -3.84
CA GLN A 34 2.49 22.66 -4.91
C GLN A 34 3.33 23.00 -6.14
N ASP A 35 3.75 24.26 -6.32
CA ASP A 35 4.78 24.60 -7.32
C ASP A 35 6.12 23.91 -7.00
N LEU A 36 6.51 23.88 -5.72
CA LEU A 36 7.72 23.17 -5.31
C LEU A 36 7.65 21.67 -5.63
N TRP A 37 6.53 21.02 -5.29
CA TRP A 37 6.29 19.61 -5.62
C TRP A 37 6.30 19.38 -7.13
N TRP A 38 5.59 20.21 -7.89
CA TRP A 38 5.50 20.13 -9.34
C TRP A 38 6.87 20.22 -10.00
N ARG A 39 7.66 21.26 -9.67
CA ARG A 39 9.00 21.45 -10.25
C ARG A 39 9.94 20.32 -9.87
N THR A 40 9.98 19.94 -8.60
CA THR A 40 10.86 18.85 -8.12
C THR A 40 10.52 17.53 -8.82
N PHE A 41 9.23 17.21 -8.92
CA PHE A 41 8.75 16.00 -9.60
C PHE A 41 9.18 15.92 -11.06
N HIS A 42 9.09 17.05 -11.78
CA HIS A 42 9.49 17.10 -13.18
C HIS A 42 10.99 17.15 -13.39
N GLU A 43 11.73 17.89 -12.57
CA GLU A 43 13.19 18.03 -12.64
C GLU A 43 13.89 16.69 -12.32
N VAL A 44 13.59 16.09 -11.17
CA VAL A 44 14.16 14.78 -10.77
C VAL A 44 13.72 13.68 -11.74
N GLY A 45 12.44 13.67 -12.10
CA GLY A 45 11.92 12.67 -13.03
C GLY A 45 12.55 12.74 -14.42
N ALA A 46 12.90 13.93 -14.90
CA ALA A 46 13.55 14.08 -16.21
C ALA A 46 15.04 13.73 -16.17
N ALA A 47 15.72 14.07 -15.08
CA ALA A 47 17.17 13.84 -14.93
C ALA A 47 17.49 12.37 -14.59
N ASP A 48 16.80 11.80 -13.60
CA ASP A 48 17.20 10.54 -12.98
C ASP A 48 16.32 9.36 -13.42
N PHE A 49 15.08 9.62 -13.85
CA PHE A 49 14.08 8.60 -14.16
C PHE A 49 13.35 8.82 -15.51
N PRO A 50 14.07 9.01 -16.63
CA PRO A 50 13.46 9.35 -17.93
C PRO A 50 12.51 8.28 -18.48
N ASP A 51 12.67 7.03 -18.03
CA ASP A 51 11.86 5.88 -18.46
C ASP A 51 10.53 5.75 -17.68
N VAL A 52 10.34 6.49 -16.58
CA VAL A 52 9.11 6.45 -15.76
C VAL A 52 8.05 7.34 -16.40
N PHE A 53 6.85 6.80 -16.61
CA PHE A 53 5.72 7.61 -17.07
C PHE A 53 5.24 8.47 -15.91
N ARG A 54 5.16 9.78 -16.13
CA ARG A 54 4.81 10.77 -15.11
C ARG A 54 3.45 11.37 -15.42
N ASP A 55 2.56 11.28 -14.45
CA ASP A 55 1.20 11.79 -14.52
C ASP A 55 0.92 12.77 -13.37
N TYR A 56 -0.18 13.51 -13.46
CA TYR A 56 -0.64 14.41 -12.40
C TYR A 56 -2.16 14.38 -12.24
N ALA A 57 -2.61 14.35 -10.99
CA ALA A 57 -4.01 14.48 -10.64
C ALA A 57 -4.21 15.47 -9.49
N HIS A 58 -5.30 16.24 -9.55
CA HIS A 58 -5.70 17.01 -8.39
C HIS A 58 -6.19 16.09 -7.26
N VAL A 59 -5.98 16.46 -5.99
CA VAL A 59 -6.33 15.60 -4.84
C VAL A 59 -7.82 15.26 -4.78
N ASP A 60 -8.71 16.19 -5.14
CA ASP A 60 -10.15 15.94 -5.25
C ASP A 60 -10.48 14.94 -6.36
N ALA A 61 -9.86 15.10 -7.54
CA ALA A 61 -10.00 14.14 -8.63
C ALA A 61 -9.42 12.77 -8.25
N THR A 62 -8.30 12.72 -7.53
CA THR A 62 -7.66 11.50 -7.03
C THR A 62 -8.60 10.76 -6.10
N CYS A 63 -9.20 11.44 -5.11
CA CYS A 63 -10.18 10.84 -4.22
C CYS A 63 -11.39 10.28 -4.98
N MET A 64 -11.93 11.01 -5.95
CA MET A 64 -13.04 10.52 -6.77
C MET A 64 -12.64 9.28 -7.58
N TRP A 65 -11.43 9.27 -8.14
CA TRP A 65 -10.96 8.21 -9.02
C TRP A 65 -10.58 6.94 -8.24
N MET A 66 -10.05 7.05 -7.02
CA MET A 66 -9.81 5.90 -6.14
C MET A 66 -11.11 5.15 -5.80
N VAL A 67 -12.25 5.83 -5.75
CA VAL A 67 -13.55 5.18 -5.54
C VAL A 67 -14.09 4.59 -6.84
N LYS A 68 -13.90 5.29 -7.96
CA LYS A 68 -14.50 4.93 -9.25
C LYS A 68 -13.74 3.84 -10.01
N ASN A 69 -12.42 3.98 -10.10
CA ASN A 69 -11.49 3.16 -10.87
C ASN A 69 -10.10 3.12 -10.18
N PRO A 70 -9.99 2.53 -8.98
CA PRO A 70 -8.72 2.46 -8.24
C PRO A 70 -7.59 1.82 -9.03
N GLU A 71 -7.90 0.87 -9.91
CA GLU A 71 -6.95 0.16 -10.78
C GLU A 71 -6.21 1.04 -11.79
N PHE A 72 -6.67 2.29 -11.97
CA PHE A 72 -5.98 3.27 -12.81
C PHE A 72 -4.61 3.66 -12.24
N PHE A 73 -4.49 3.79 -10.91
CA PHE A 73 -3.24 4.21 -10.28
C PHE A 73 -2.28 3.05 -10.09
N ASP A 74 -1.00 3.32 -10.32
CA ASP A 74 0.10 2.40 -10.03
C ASP A 74 0.84 2.86 -8.78
N VAL A 75 1.61 3.97 -8.87
CA VAL A 75 2.23 4.63 -7.71
C VAL A 75 1.77 6.08 -7.63
N ILE A 76 1.36 6.51 -6.43
CA ILE A 76 1.04 7.92 -6.15
C ILE A 76 2.10 8.52 -5.24
N VAL A 77 2.58 9.70 -5.58
CA VAL A 77 3.44 10.53 -4.71
C VAL A 77 2.70 11.81 -4.35
N THR A 78 2.82 12.25 -3.10
CA THR A 78 2.17 13.47 -2.62
C THR A 78 2.82 14.00 -1.32
N ASN A 79 2.30 15.10 -0.80
CA ASN A 79 2.72 15.67 0.48
C ASN A 79 2.15 14.87 1.67
N ASN A 80 2.54 15.24 2.89
CA ASN A 80 2.11 14.54 4.11
C ASN A 80 0.58 14.53 4.27
N MET A 81 -0.06 15.70 4.20
CA MET A 81 -1.50 15.85 4.47
C MET A 81 -2.38 15.11 3.45
N PHE A 82 -2.08 15.21 2.16
CA PHE A 82 -2.84 14.47 1.15
C PHE A 82 -2.53 12.99 1.21
N GLY A 83 -1.28 12.62 1.52
CA GLY A 83 -0.86 11.24 1.75
C GLY A 83 -1.73 10.57 2.81
N ASP A 84 -1.79 11.15 4.01
CA ASP A 84 -2.61 10.67 5.14
C ASP A 84 -4.06 10.37 4.71
N ILE A 85 -4.69 11.31 4.00
CA ILE A 85 -6.08 11.18 3.54
C ILE A 85 -6.23 10.08 2.47
N ILE A 86 -5.40 10.07 1.43
CA ILE A 86 -5.57 9.14 0.31
C ILE A 86 -5.13 7.72 0.66
N THR A 87 -4.18 7.55 1.59
CA THR A 87 -3.80 6.21 2.05
C THR A 87 -4.92 5.57 2.87
N ASP A 88 -5.64 6.35 3.69
CA ASP A 88 -6.83 5.88 4.40
C ASP A 88 -7.96 5.51 3.44
N LEU A 89 -8.17 6.32 2.40
CA LEU A 89 -9.12 5.99 1.34
C LEU A 89 -8.74 4.69 0.63
N GLY A 90 -7.46 4.53 0.26
CA GLY A 90 -6.94 3.29 -0.34
C GLY A 90 -7.14 2.08 0.56
N ALA A 91 -6.87 2.22 1.86
CA ALA A 91 -7.11 1.18 2.84
C ALA A 91 -8.59 0.76 2.87
N MET A 92 -9.52 1.72 2.82
CA MET A 92 -10.95 1.43 2.79
C MET A 92 -11.42 0.74 1.51
N VAL A 93 -10.84 1.08 0.35
CA VAL A 93 -11.15 0.42 -0.94
C VAL A 93 -10.77 -1.06 -0.91
N GLN A 94 -9.65 -1.42 -0.27
CA GLN A 94 -9.17 -2.82 -0.20
C GLN A 94 -9.76 -3.68 0.92
N GLY A 95 -10.68 -3.14 1.74
CA GLY A 95 -11.34 -3.89 2.82
C GLY A 95 -11.11 -3.36 4.25
N GLY A 96 -10.39 -2.25 4.38
CA GLY A 96 -10.25 -1.46 5.61
C GLY A 96 -8.84 -1.42 6.19
N LEU A 97 -8.66 -0.60 7.23
CA LEU A 97 -7.37 -0.41 7.90
C LEU A 97 -6.75 -1.68 8.49
N GLY A 98 -7.55 -2.71 8.78
CA GLY A 98 -7.08 -3.99 9.34
C GLY A 98 -6.21 -4.83 8.39
N VAL A 99 -6.13 -4.44 7.11
CA VAL A 99 -5.29 -5.09 6.09
C VAL A 99 -4.26 -4.14 5.47
N ALA A 100 -4.19 -2.89 5.92
CA ALA A 100 -3.26 -1.89 5.41
C ALA A 100 -1.94 -1.89 6.22
N ALA A 101 -0.89 -2.45 5.63
CA ALA A 101 0.48 -2.35 6.15
C ALA A 101 1.18 -1.09 5.63
N GLY A 102 2.09 -0.53 6.43
CA GLY A 102 2.86 0.67 6.10
C GLY A 102 4.33 0.54 6.46
N GLY A 103 5.16 1.33 5.76
CA GLY A 103 6.61 1.40 5.98
C GLY A 103 7.10 2.84 5.91
N ASN A 104 7.70 3.31 7.00
CA ASN A 104 8.42 4.57 7.10
C ASN A 104 9.90 4.32 6.80
N ILE A 105 10.30 4.54 5.55
CA ILE A 105 11.63 4.18 5.06
C ILE A 105 12.63 5.30 5.34
N ASN A 106 13.75 4.97 6.00
CA ASN A 106 14.89 5.87 6.15
C ASN A 106 16.11 5.28 5.42
N PRO A 107 16.46 5.81 4.24
CA PRO A 107 17.61 5.31 3.47
C PRO A 107 18.96 5.41 4.18
N ASN A 108 19.07 6.29 5.18
CA ASN A 108 20.33 6.59 5.90
C ASN A 108 20.30 6.13 7.37
N GLY A 109 19.31 5.32 7.77
CA GLY A 109 19.14 4.97 9.18
C GLY A 109 18.10 3.88 9.41
N VAL A 110 17.44 3.96 10.56
CA VAL A 110 16.44 2.97 10.97
C VAL A 110 15.09 3.28 10.31
N SER A 111 14.55 2.30 9.60
CA SER A 111 13.18 2.30 9.07
C SER A 111 12.21 1.72 10.09
N MET A 112 10.93 2.08 10.00
CA MET A 112 9.86 1.59 10.87
C MET A 112 8.72 1.01 10.04
N PHE A 113 8.22 -0.17 10.42
CA PHE A 113 7.14 -0.87 9.73
C PHE A 113 5.99 -1.09 10.71
N GLU A 114 4.79 -0.69 10.32
CA GLU A 114 3.64 -0.70 11.22
C GLU A 114 2.33 -0.93 10.46
N PRO A 115 1.30 -1.50 11.11
CA PRO A 115 -0.06 -1.44 10.58
C PRO A 115 -0.56 0.01 10.57
N MET A 116 -1.24 0.44 9.51
CA MET A 116 -1.78 1.80 9.39
C MET A 116 -2.98 2.05 10.32
N GLY A 117 -3.63 0.98 10.81
CA GLY A 117 -4.75 1.11 11.74
C GLY A 117 -4.34 1.60 13.12
N GLY A 118 -5.11 2.54 13.69
CA GLY A 118 -4.92 3.00 15.06
C GLY A 118 -5.17 1.91 16.12
N SER A 119 -4.93 2.25 17.39
CA SER A 119 -4.93 1.31 18.54
C SER A 119 -6.26 0.58 18.84
N ALA A 120 -7.36 1.05 18.25
CA ALA A 120 -8.72 0.52 18.41
C ALA A 120 -9.07 0.02 19.84
N PRO A 121 -9.05 0.90 20.88
CA PRO A 121 -9.12 0.50 22.29
C PRO A 121 -10.36 -0.32 22.67
N LYS A 122 -11.46 -0.15 21.94
CA LYS A 122 -12.69 -0.94 22.12
C LYS A 122 -12.51 -2.45 21.89
N TYR A 123 -11.43 -2.87 21.23
CA TYR A 123 -11.13 -4.28 20.95
C TYR A 123 -9.99 -4.85 21.82
N THR A 124 -9.37 -4.05 22.68
CA THR A 124 -8.28 -4.49 23.56
C THR A 124 -8.70 -5.70 24.41
N GLY A 125 -7.86 -6.74 24.40
CA GLY A 125 -8.09 -7.97 25.17
C GLY A 125 -9.21 -8.87 24.66
N LYS A 126 -9.87 -8.54 23.55
CA LYS A 126 -11.02 -9.31 23.05
C LYS A 126 -10.68 -10.41 22.06
N ASN A 127 -9.44 -10.48 21.57
CA ASN A 127 -9.00 -11.47 20.57
C ASN A 127 -9.85 -11.44 19.26
N VAL A 128 -10.23 -10.24 18.80
CA VAL A 128 -11.09 -10.05 17.62
C VAL A 128 -10.53 -9.08 16.57
N ILE A 129 -9.35 -8.49 16.80
CA ILE A 129 -8.71 -7.59 15.84
C ILE A 129 -8.15 -8.39 14.66
N ASN A 130 -8.14 -7.81 13.47
CA ASN A 130 -7.51 -8.41 12.31
C ASN A 130 -5.98 -8.21 12.36
N PRO A 131 -5.16 -9.28 12.43
CA PRO A 131 -3.71 -9.14 12.53
C PRO A 131 -3.02 -8.96 11.16
N ILE A 132 -3.74 -9.06 10.04
CA ILE A 132 -3.16 -9.10 8.69
C ILE A 132 -2.29 -7.88 8.38
N ALA A 133 -2.71 -6.65 8.72
CA ALA A 133 -1.88 -5.46 8.53
C ALA A 133 -0.55 -5.52 9.28
N ALA A 134 -0.55 -6.03 10.52
CA ALA A 134 0.66 -6.14 11.33
C ALA A 134 1.62 -7.21 10.76
N ILE A 135 1.06 -8.32 10.29
CA ILE A 135 1.82 -9.39 9.62
C ILE A 135 2.40 -8.86 8.29
N GLY A 136 1.62 -8.12 7.51
CA GLY A 136 2.09 -7.50 6.27
C GLY A 136 3.23 -6.51 6.50
N ALA A 137 3.19 -5.74 7.60
CA ALA A 137 4.30 -4.86 7.98
C ALA A 137 5.59 -5.64 8.28
N VAL A 138 5.49 -6.85 8.86
CA VAL A 138 6.64 -7.76 9.01
C VAL A 138 7.16 -8.22 7.64
N GLY A 139 6.28 -8.52 6.68
CA GLY A 139 6.66 -8.81 5.30
C GLY A 139 7.49 -7.68 4.67
N MET A 140 7.02 -6.43 4.77
CA MET A 140 7.74 -5.24 4.29
C MET A 140 9.11 -5.07 4.96
N MET A 141 9.17 -5.34 6.27
CA MET A 141 10.42 -5.30 7.03
C MET A 141 11.41 -6.36 6.54
N LEU A 142 10.96 -7.60 6.35
CA LEU A 142 11.80 -8.70 5.83
C LEU A 142 12.37 -8.37 4.45
N ASP A 143 11.55 -7.82 3.55
CA ASP A 143 12.03 -7.40 2.23
C ASP A 143 13.09 -6.30 2.33
N THR A 144 12.87 -5.32 3.21
CA THR A 144 13.85 -4.23 3.46
C THR A 144 15.16 -4.75 4.06
N LEU A 145 15.13 -5.81 4.87
CA LEU A 145 16.32 -6.47 5.41
C LEU A 145 17.04 -7.37 4.39
N GLY A 146 16.46 -7.57 3.20
CA GLY A 146 17.00 -8.44 2.16
C GLY A 146 16.53 -9.89 2.25
N GLU A 147 15.66 -10.23 3.21
CA GLU A 147 15.08 -11.56 3.41
C GLU A 147 13.91 -11.81 2.45
N ARG A 148 14.17 -11.66 1.15
CA ARG A 148 13.14 -11.65 0.09
C ARG A 148 12.30 -12.93 0.02
N ALA A 149 12.93 -14.09 0.27
CA ALA A 149 12.23 -15.37 0.29
C ALA A 149 11.21 -15.43 1.45
N ALA A 150 11.60 -14.93 2.62
CA ALA A 150 10.72 -14.87 3.78
C ALA A 150 9.60 -13.85 3.58
N ALA A 151 9.91 -12.67 3.02
CA ALA A 151 8.91 -11.65 2.67
C ALA A 151 7.86 -12.21 1.70
N ALA A 152 8.31 -12.86 0.61
CA ALA A 152 7.42 -13.48 -0.36
C ALA A 152 6.56 -14.60 0.24
N ALA A 153 7.11 -15.38 1.19
CA ALA A 153 6.35 -16.40 1.90
C ALA A 153 5.25 -15.79 2.78
N VAL A 154 5.53 -14.67 3.45
CA VAL A 154 4.52 -13.92 4.23
C VAL A 154 3.40 -13.40 3.33
N ASP A 155 3.73 -12.78 2.21
CA ASP A 155 2.74 -12.25 1.26
C ASP A 155 1.85 -13.37 0.70
N ALA A 156 2.46 -14.50 0.31
CA ALA A 156 1.74 -15.67 -0.16
C ALA A 156 0.82 -16.27 0.92
N ALA A 157 1.28 -16.32 2.17
CA ALA A 157 0.49 -16.81 3.29
C ALA A 157 -0.70 -15.90 3.62
N ILE A 158 -0.53 -14.58 3.56
CA ILE A 158 -1.64 -13.60 3.69
C ILE A 158 -2.65 -13.82 2.55
N ALA A 159 -2.19 -13.91 1.30
CA ALA A 159 -3.04 -14.12 0.14
C ALA A 159 -3.80 -15.46 0.18
N ALA A 160 -3.20 -16.51 0.75
CA ALA A 160 -3.85 -17.81 0.95
C ALA A 160 -4.84 -17.82 2.14
N THR A 161 -4.69 -16.89 3.09
CA THR A 161 -5.50 -16.84 4.32
C THR A 161 -6.73 -15.95 4.16
N THR A 162 -6.59 -14.77 3.55
CA THR A 162 -7.68 -13.80 3.45
C THR A 162 -8.96 -14.34 2.78
N PRO A 163 -8.93 -15.22 1.75
CA PRO A 163 -10.15 -15.78 1.16
C PRO A 163 -10.91 -16.74 2.10
N LYS A 164 -10.26 -17.24 3.15
CA LYS A 164 -10.90 -18.13 4.16
C LYS A 164 -11.72 -17.33 5.17
N MET A 165 -11.42 -16.04 5.35
CA MET A 165 -12.07 -15.17 6.33
C MET A 165 -13.44 -14.71 5.81
N LYS A 166 -14.44 -14.61 6.71
CA LYS A 166 -15.78 -14.11 6.37
C LYS A 166 -15.82 -12.60 6.11
N SER A 167 -14.88 -11.86 6.68
CA SER A 167 -14.75 -10.41 6.55
C SER A 167 -13.35 -9.97 6.97
N MET A 168 -12.87 -8.84 6.48
CA MET A 168 -11.65 -8.20 7.01
C MET A 168 -11.90 -7.36 8.26
N ALA A 169 -13.17 -7.13 8.61
CA ALA A 169 -13.54 -6.30 9.74
C ALA A 169 -13.37 -7.04 11.08
N ALA A 170 -12.78 -6.35 12.06
CA ALA A 170 -12.64 -6.83 13.44
C ALA A 170 -13.99 -7.32 14.01
N GLY A 171 -13.97 -8.47 14.67
CA GLY A 171 -15.17 -9.13 15.23
C GLY A 171 -16.10 -9.76 14.19
N ARG A 172 -15.80 -9.66 12.89
CA ARG A 172 -16.60 -10.29 11.82
C ARG A 172 -15.78 -11.21 10.91
N MET A 173 -14.54 -11.51 11.28
CA MET A 173 -13.61 -12.31 10.48
C MET A 173 -14.05 -13.77 10.33
N GLY A 174 -14.95 -14.25 11.20
CA GLY A 174 -15.26 -15.67 11.30
C GLY A 174 -14.21 -16.48 12.07
N PHE A 175 -13.17 -15.80 12.57
CA PHE A 175 -12.06 -16.30 13.35
C PHE A 175 -11.69 -15.26 14.42
N SER A 176 -11.01 -15.70 15.47
CA SER A 176 -10.32 -14.85 16.43
C SER A 176 -8.99 -14.33 15.87
N THR A 177 -8.38 -13.34 16.54
CA THR A 177 -7.06 -12.82 16.14
C THR A 177 -6.01 -13.93 16.11
N ALA A 178 -5.98 -14.77 17.16
CA ALA A 178 -5.06 -15.90 17.27
C ALA A 178 -5.25 -16.90 16.11
N GLU A 179 -6.50 -17.30 15.83
CA GLU A 179 -6.78 -18.25 14.75
C GLU A 179 -6.39 -17.71 13.36
N VAL A 180 -6.55 -16.41 13.11
CA VAL A 180 -6.04 -15.80 11.86
C VAL A 180 -4.51 -15.88 11.81
N GLY A 181 -3.83 -15.60 12.93
CA GLY A 181 -2.38 -15.76 13.03
C GLY A 181 -1.92 -17.19 12.76
N ASP A 182 -2.61 -18.18 13.32
CA ASP A 182 -2.34 -19.60 13.11
C ASP A 182 -2.54 -20.02 11.64
N LEU A 183 -3.58 -19.49 10.98
CA LEU A 183 -3.85 -19.74 9.57
C LEU A 183 -2.72 -19.21 8.67
N VAL A 184 -2.22 -18.00 8.96
CA VAL A 184 -1.08 -17.44 8.22
C VAL A 184 0.17 -18.27 8.48
N ALA A 185 0.49 -18.56 9.75
CA ALA A 185 1.69 -19.33 10.09
C ALA A 185 1.70 -20.72 9.43
N ALA A 186 0.55 -21.40 9.39
CA ALA A 186 0.39 -22.68 8.72
C ALA A 186 0.56 -22.61 7.19
N ALA A 187 0.40 -21.42 6.59
CA ALA A 187 0.51 -21.21 5.14
C ALA A 187 1.93 -20.82 4.67
N ILE A 188 2.90 -20.64 5.57
CA ILE A 188 4.30 -20.25 5.25
C ILE A 188 5.18 -21.45 4.82
N ALA A 189 4.60 -22.66 4.69
CA ALA A 189 5.30 -23.93 4.43
C ALA A 189 6.25 -23.94 3.22
#